data_AF-A0A932QYS3-F1
#
_entry.id   AF-A0A932QYS3-F1
#
_cell.length_a   1.000
_cell.length_b   1.000
_cell.length_c   1.000
_cell.angle_alpha   90.00
_cell.angle_beta   90.00
_cell.angle_gamma   90.00
#
_symmetry.space_group_name_H-M   'P 1'
#
loop_
_entity.id
_entity.type
_entity.pdbx_description
1 polymer ?
#
loop_
_entity_poly.entity_id
_entity_poly.type
_entity_poly.pdbx_seq_one_letter_code
_entity_poly.pdbx_strand_id
1 'polypeptide(L)' 'MREFPRIKRLPPYVFNIVTAMKTDARACGEDIIDFGMGNPDQPTPTHIVDKAVEALKM' A
#
# COMPACT_ATOMS: atom_id res chain seq x y z
N MET A 1 17.70 -16.78 18.52
CA MET A 1 17.19 -16.12 17.29
C MET A 1 18.34 -15.31 16.71
N ARG A 2 18.72 -15.51 15.44
CA ARG A 2 19.84 -14.79 14.82
C ARG A 2 19.39 -13.37 14.52
N GLU A 3 20.01 -12.37 15.12
CA GLU A 3 19.69 -10.97 14.83
C GLU A 3 20.39 -10.52 13.54
N PHE A 4 19.68 -9.75 12.69
CA PHE A 4 20.21 -9.19 11.45
C PHE A 4 20.56 -7.70 11.64
N PRO A 5 21.84 -7.32 11.72
CA PRO A 5 22.24 -5.94 12.05
C PRO A 5 21.71 -4.87 11.08
N ARG A 6 21.43 -5.24 9.83
CA ARG A 6 20.87 -4.31 8.81
C ARG A 6 19.43 -3.90 9.11
N ILE A 7 18.62 -4.80 9.67
CA ILE A 7 17.21 -4.51 9.99
C ILE A 7 17.12 -3.46 11.10
N LYS A 8 18.03 -3.50 12.08
CA LYS A 8 18.11 -2.51 13.17
C LYS A 8 18.43 -1.07 12.71
N ARG A 9 18.87 -0.90 11.46
CA ARG A 9 19.22 0.42 10.88
C ARG A 9 18.12 1.01 10.00
N LEU A 10 17.04 0.27 9.74
CA LEU A 10 15.94 0.77 8.94
C LEU A 10 15.19 1.83 9.76
N PRO A 11 14.97 3.04 9.19
CA PRO A 11 14.17 4.05 9.87
C PRO A 11 12.71 3.56 9.99
N PRO A 12 11.94 4.12 10.93
CA PRO A 12 10.50 3.91 10.98
C PRO A 12 9.85 4.24 9.63
N TYR A 13 8.92 3.40 9.19
CA TYR A 13 8.21 3.61 7.95
C TYR A 13 7.14 4.70 8.14
N VAL A 14 7.48 5.92 7.74
CA VAL A 14 6.67 7.14 7.95
C VAL A 14 5.24 6.99 7.43
N PHE A 15 5.05 6.32 6.29
CA PHE A 15 3.73 6.15 5.71
C PHE A 15 2.78 5.29 6.56
N ASN A 16 3.29 4.38 7.40
CA ASN A 16 2.42 3.63 8.33
C ASN A 16 1.82 4.56 9.39
N ILE A 17 2.61 5.50 9.91
CA ILE A 17 2.15 6.46 10.92
C ILE A 17 1.07 7.36 10.31
N VAL A 18 1.34 7.93 9.13
CA VAL A 18 0.38 8.79 8.43
C VAL A 18 -0.88 8.00 8.04
N THR A 19 -0.76 6.74 7.65
CA THR A 19 -1.91 5.89 7.33
C THR A 19 -2.78 5.63 8.56
N ALA A 20 -2.20 5.36 9.72
CA ALA A 20 -2.95 5.21 10.97
C ALA A 20 -3.74 6.48 11.30
N MET A 21 -3.08 7.65 11.26
CA MET A 21 -3.73 8.95 11.50
C MET A 21 -4.88 9.22 10.51
N LYS A 22 -4.69 8.94 9.22
CA LYS A 22 -5.74 9.08 8.19
C LYS A 22 -6.93 8.15 8.47
N THR A 23 -6.67 6.92 8.91
CA THR A 23 -7.73 5.95 9.24
C THR A 23 -8.55 6.43 10.44
N ASP A 24 -7.89 6.91 11.49
CA ASP A 24 -8.57 7.43 12.68
C ASP A 24 -9.43 8.66 12.33
N ALA A 25 -8.89 9.61 11.56
CA ALA A 25 -9.64 10.78 11.11
C ALA A 25 -10.86 10.42 10.25
N ARG A 26 -10.73 9.46 9.32
CA ARG A 26 -11.87 8.92 8.55
C ARG A 26 -12.92 8.29 9.45
N ALA A 27 -12.51 7.55 10.49
CA ALA A 27 -13.44 6.96 11.45
C ALA A 27 -14.21 8.03 12.27
N CYS A 28 -13.60 9.21 12.46
CA CYS A 28 -14.26 10.38 13.04
C CYS A 28 -15.19 11.13 12.05
N GLY A 29 -15.30 10.67 10.80
CA GLY A 29 -16.15 11.28 9.78
C GLY A 29 -15.49 12.42 8.99
N GLU A 30 -14.17 12.58 9.09
CA GLU A 30 -13.44 13.58 8.31
C GLU A 30 -13.29 13.15 6.84
N ASP A 31 -13.44 14.11 5.92
CA ASP A 31 -13.22 13.90 4.49
C ASP A 31 -11.73 14.01 4.14
N ILE A 32 -11.03 12.86 4.15
CA ILE A 32 -9.59 12.78 3.95
C ILE A 32 -9.24 12.57 2.47
N ILE A 33 -8.72 13.63 1.84
CA ILE A 33 -8.11 13.59 0.50
C ILE A 33 -6.62 13.25 0.62
N ASP A 34 -6.21 12.12 0.04
CA ASP A 34 -4.87 11.55 0.22
C ASP A 34 -4.03 11.63 -1.06
N PHE A 35 -3.15 12.62 -1.13
CA PHE A 35 -2.14 12.75 -2.19
C PHE A 35 -0.76 12.18 -1.77
N GLY A 36 -0.70 11.40 -0.69
CA GLY A 36 0.56 10.96 -0.09
C GLY A 36 1.24 9.78 -0.80
N MET A 37 0.49 9.01 -1.59
CA MET A 37 1.01 7.86 -2.34
C MET A 37 0.64 7.96 -3.82
N GLY A 38 1.61 7.71 -4.69
CA GLY A 38 1.43 7.68 -6.15
C GLY A 38 0.77 6.38 -6.65
N ASN A 39 -0.22 5.87 -5.91
CA ASN A 39 -0.96 4.69 -6.32
C ASN A 39 -1.88 5.06 -7.49
N PRO A 40 -1.89 4.27 -8.58
CA PRO A 40 -2.82 4.51 -9.66
C PRO A 40 -4.27 4.33 -9.17
N ASP A 41 -5.15 5.23 -9.62
CA ASP A 41 -6.59 5.18 -9.42
C ASP A 41 -7.29 4.32 -10.49
N GLN A 42 -6.68 4.20 -11.66
CA GLN A 42 -7.20 3.44 -12.79
C GLN A 42 -6.93 1.94 -12.65
N PRO A 43 -7.84 1.07 -13.12
CA PRO A 43 -7.63 -0.36 -13.11
C PRO A 43 -6.50 -0.77 -14.07
N THR A 44 -5.90 -1.92 -13.80
CA THR A 44 -4.99 -2.57 -14.74
C THR A 44 -5.73 -2.84 -16.07
N PRO A 45 -5.13 -2.55 -17.24
CA PRO A 45 -5.75 -2.82 -18.54
C PRO A 45 -6.22 -4.27 -18.71
N THR A 46 -7.41 -4.45 -19.29
CA THR A 46 -8.11 -5.75 -19.39
C THR A 46 -7.25 -6.85 -20.00
N HIS A 47 -6.57 -6.58 -21.12
CA HIS A 47 -5.74 -7.57 -21.81
C HIS A 47 -4.58 -8.12 -20.96
N ILE A 48 -4.09 -7.35 -19.97
CA ILE A 48 -3.05 -7.80 -19.03
C ILE A 48 -3.66 -8.74 -17.99
N VAL A 49 -4.82 -8.36 -17.45
CA VAL A 49 -5.57 -9.18 -16.48
C VAL A 49 -5.97 -10.50 -17.12
N ASP A 50 -6.48 -10.48 -18.35
CA ASP A 50 -6.88 -11.67 -19.10
C ASP A 50 -5.71 -12.63 -19.28
N LYS A 51 -4.53 -12.11 -19.65
CA LYS A 51 -3.34 -12.93 -19.82
C LYS A 51 -2.85 -13.55 -18.51
N ALA A 52 -2.92 -12.80 -17.40
CA ALA A 52 -2.58 -13.33 -16.08
C ALA A 52 -3.53 -14.47 -15.68
N VAL A 53 -4.83 -14.32 -15.92
CA VAL A 53 -5.83 -15.36 -15.63
C VAL A 53 -5.61 -16.62 -16.47
N GLU A 54 -5.29 -16.46 -17.76
CA GLU A 54 -4.94 -17.59 -18.64
C GLU A 54 -3.75 -18.38 -18.08
N ALA A 55 -2.67 -17.69 -17.72
CA ALA A 55 -1.44 -18.31 -17.22
C ALA A 55 -1.62 -19.04 -15.87
N LEU A 56 -2.51 -18.54 -15.00
CA LEU A 56 -2.76 -19.13 -13.68
C LEU A 56 -3.71 -20.33 -13.70
N LYS A 57 -4.48 -20.53 -14.78
CA LYS A 57 -5.43 -21.65 -14.92
C LYS A 57 -4.81 -22.89 -15.56
N MET A 58 -3.58 -22.80 -16.05
CA MET A 58 -2.78 -23.93 -16.53
C MET A 58 -2.17 -24.70 -15.36
#